data_AF-A0A0L8IMW2-F1
#
_entry.id   AF-A0A0L8IMW2-F1
#
_cell.length_a   1.000
_cell.length_b   1.000
_cell.length_c   1.000
_cell.angle_alpha   90.00
_cell.angle_beta   90.00
_cell.angle_gamma   90.00
#
_symmetry.space_group_name_H-M   'P 1'
#
loop_
_entity.id
_entity.type
_entity.pdbx_description
1 polymer ?
#
loop_
_entity_poly.entity_id
_entity_poly.type
_entity_poly.pdbx_seq_one_letter_code
_entity_poly.pdbx_strand_id
1 'polypeptide(L)'
;MVKDEGKADRQALADQGMLGEEPSMTYLERVNGLDNVVRECMHISQGYAGIKSPSGKHYYASVLFTALCTRAVSLLTLVPHTPWASKLIEHWDYASVAGITRTILELRLAFHYLCAERCSEEEWDCRWNVFNLHDCNSRRRMFEATGDSLEQVAGFDAQAEELRERIRANAFFQSLTPHKQKSLLHGQTAFLMPLEDIGERVGVEKARFRWLYVMLSSHVHGLPMSFYRIGAGDDERGRGLPSQTEESYTSLFLSFTMTLMVGARDELHELFEGLVPEQPEKSPTAPIPDVEAITDEMQIGETLAIHDDGSIRIEVTRESESAVTVVFVDVTSAQPVLRQQESEDKGRSLEWFDPFFWQVTINGAPATKTTFEELQESPYAFRVDVDAREVLFKT
;
A
#
# COMPACT_ATOMS: atom_id res chain seq x y z
N MET A 1 11.42 17.18 33.58
CA MET A 1 11.83 17.01 32.17
C MET A 1 13.29 17.33 32.06
N VAL A 2 14.14 16.32 31.90
CA VAL A 2 15.57 16.53 31.59
C VAL A 2 15.63 17.10 30.17
N LYS A 3 16.27 18.25 29.98
CA LYS A 3 16.56 18.78 28.64
C LYS A 3 17.41 17.73 27.93
N ASP A 4 16.93 17.20 26.81
CA ASP A 4 17.69 16.28 25.97
C ASP A 4 18.82 17.06 25.29
N GLU A 5 19.95 17.20 25.99
CA GLU A 5 21.16 17.88 25.50
C GLU A 5 21.70 17.25 24.21
N GLY A 6 21.42 15.96 23.97
CA GLY A 6 21.79 15.26 22.74
C GLY A 6 21.04 15.73 21.50
N LYS A 7 19.83 16.29 21.64
CA LYS A 7 19.06 16.84 20.50
C LYS A 7 19.66 18.15 19.99
N ALA A 8 20.15 19.01 20.90
CA ALA A 8 20.78 20.28 20.54
C ALA A 8 22.14 20.06 19.84
N ASP A 9 22.90 19.07 20.29
CA ASP A 9 24.20 18.71 19.70
C ASP A 9 24.05 18.14 18.28
N ARG A 10 23.04 17.30 18.05
CA ARG A 10 22.73 16.75 16.72
C ARG A 10 22.25 17.81 15.73
N GLN A 11 21.44 18.77 16.17
CA GLN A 11 21.01 19.88 15.31
C GLN A 11 22.20 20.77 14.94
N ALA A 12 23.09 21.06 15.90
CA ALA A 12 24.30 21.82 15.63
C ALA A 12 25.23 21.14 14.60
N LEU A 13 25.31 19.80 14.62
CA LEU A 13 26.04 19.02 13.62
C LEU A 13 25.39 19.08 12.22
N ALA A 14 24.05 19.03 12.15
CA ALA A 14 23.33 19.17 10.89
C ALA A 14 23.52 20.58 10.29
N ASP A 15 23.43 21.62 11.12
CA ASP A 15 23.61 23.02 10.71
C ASP A 15 25.04 23.30 10.20
N GLN A 16 26.05 22.58 10.74
CA GLN A 16 27.44 22.65 10.30
C GLN A 16 27.72 21.85 9.02
N GLY A 17 26.83 20.90 8.68
CA GLY A 17 27.05 19.90 7.63
C GLY A 17 26.98 20.41 6.18
N MET A 18 26.67 21.71 5.96
CA MET A 18 26.51 22.31 4.63
C MET A 18 25.66 21.41 3.71
N LEU A 19 24.42 21.14 4.13
CA LEU A 19 23.51 20.12 3.57
C LEU A 19 23.01 20.39 2.12
N GLY A 20 23.63 21.35 1.43
CA GLY A 20 23.36 21.72 0.06
C GLY A 20 22.13 22.63 -0.14
N GLU A 21 21.72 22.79 -1.40
CA GLU A 21 20.61 23.68 -1.76
C GLU A 21 19.24 23.08 -1.39
N GLU A 22 18.27 23.97 -1.14
CA GLU A 22 16.86 23.57 -1.02
C GLU A 22 16.38 22.91 -2.32
N PRO A 23 15.49 21.90 -2.23
CA PRO A 23 14.99 21.20 -3.41
C PRO A 23 14.22 22.14 -4.34
N SER A 24 14.26 21.86 -5.64
CA SER A 24 13.47 22.65 -6.59
C SER A 24 11.95 22.49 -6.37
N MET A 25 11.20 23.51 -6.79
CA MET A 25 9.74 23.43 -6.80
C MET A 25 9.22 22.26 -7.64
N THR A 26 9.89 21.96 -8.76
CA THR A 26 9.50 20.82 -9.62
C THR A 26 9.65 19.49 -8.90
N TYR A 27 10.72 19.31 -8.11
CA TYR A 27 10.89 18.12 -7.28
C TYR A 27 9.77 18.01 -6.23
N LEU A 28 9.51 19.09 -5.49
CA LEU A 28 8.46 19.12 -4.46
C LEU A 28 7.08 18.82 -5.04
N GLU A 29 6.78 19.31 -6.24
CA GLU A 29 5.57 18.93 -6.99
C GLU A 29 5.48 17.42 -7.28
N ARG A 30 6.61 16.75 -7.55
CA ARG A 30 6.62 15.29 -7.77
C ARG A 30 6.46 14.50 -6.49
N VAL A 31 7.04 14.96 -5.39
CA VAL A 31 6.83 14.36 -4.06
C VAL A 31 5.36 14.47 -3.67
N ASN A 32 4.79 15.68 -3.72
CA ASN A 32 3.38 15.92 -3.40
C ASN A 32 2.43 15.19 -4.34
N GLY A 33 2.77 15.13 -5.64
CA GLY A 33 1.99 14.37 -6.61
C GLY A 33 1.93 12.88 -6.25
N LEU A 34 3.08 12.27 -5.91
CA LEU A 34 3.10 10.86 -5.54
C LEU A 34 2.42 10.62 -4.20
N ASP A 35 2.60 11.50 -3.21
CA ASP A 35 1.90 11.45 -1.92
C ASP A 35 0.38 11.35 -2.12
N ASN A 36 -0.19 12.27 -2.89
CA ASN A 36 -1.62 12.29 -3.19
C ASN A 36 -2.09 11.00 -3.88
N VAL A 37 -1.36 10.56 -4.92
CA VAL A 37 -1.71 9.32 -5.65
C VAL A 37 -1.66 8.09 -4.74
N VAL A 38 -0.64 7.99 -3.87
CA VAL A 38 -0.51 6.84 -2.96
C VAL A 38 -1.63 6.83 -1.93
N ARG A 39 -1.98 7.98 -1.33
CA ARG A 39 -3.12 8.08 -0.40
C ARG A 39 -4.42 7.69 -1.06
N GLU A 40 -4.65 8.15 -2.30
CA GLU A 40 -5.83 7.78 -3.07
C GLU A 40 -5.87 6.26 -3.37
N CYS A 41 -4.75 5.68 -3.78
CA CYS A 41 -4.64 4.23 -4.01
C CYS A 41 -4.90 3.44 -2.72
N MET A 42 -4.38 3.89 -1.57
CA MET A 42 -4.66 3.28 -0.28
C MET A 42 -6.15 3.35 0.06
N HIS A 43 -6.78 4.52 -0.13
CA HIS A 43 -8.20 4.70 0.11
C HIS A 43 -9.04 3.77 -0.78
N ILE A 44 -8.72 3.65 -2.06
CA ILE A 44 -9.40 2.74 -2.98
C ILE A 44 -9.20 1.28 -2.58
N SER A 45 -7.98 0.90 -2.20
CA SER A 45 -7.70 -0.46 -1.70
C SER A 45 -8.55 -0.79 -0.47
N GLN A 46 -8.73 0.16 0.44
CA GLN A 46 -9.57 0.01 1.63
C GLN A 46 -11.07 -0.01 1.27
N GLY A 47 -11.50 0.79 0.29
CA GLY A 47 -12.88 0.84 -0.18
C GLY A 47 -13.40 -0.50 -0.73
N TYR A 48 -12.50 -1.36 -1.20
CA TYR A 48 -12.83 -2.72 -1.66
C TYR A 48 -12.59 -3.81 -0.60
N ALA A 49 -12.17 -3.44 0.61
CA ALA A 49 -12.05 -4.41 1.69
C ALA A 49 -13.42 -5.02 2.03
N GLY A 50 -13.43 -6.32 2.37
CA GLY A 50 -14.67 -7.04 2.66
C GLY A 50 -15.47 -7.50 1.43
N ILE A 51 -15.07 -7.10 0.21
CA ILE A 51 -15.63 -7.67 -1.01
C ILE A 51 -15.04 -9.06 -1.23
N LYS A 52 -15.89 -10.07 -1.29
CA LYS A 52 -15.48 -11.43 -1.63
C LYS A 52 -15.01 -11.49 -3.09
N SER A 53 -13.80 -12.00 -3.31
CA SER A 53 -13.24 -12.14 -4.66
C SER A 53 -14.03 -13.16 -5.51
N PRO A 54 -14.70 -12.76 -6.60
CA PRO A 54 -15.49 -13.67 -7.43
C PRO A 54 -14.64 -14.67 -8.24
N SER A 55 -13.37 -14.34 -8.48
CA SER A 55 -12.45 -15.19 -9.22
C SER A 55 -11.01 -15.03 -8.72
N GLY A 56 -10.12 -15.92 -9.17
CA GLY A 56 -8.69 -15.81 -8.88
C GLY A 56 -8.09 -14.48 -9.34
N LYS A 57 -8.57 -13.91 -10.46
CA LYS A 57 -8.16 -12.58 -10.94
C LYS A 57 -8.39 -11.50 -9.89
N HIS A 58 -9.57 -11.47 -9.27
CA HIS A 58 -9.92 -10.47 -8.26
C HIS A 58 -9.08 -10.64 -6.99
N TYR A 59 -8.91 -11.88 -6.53
CA TYR A 59 -8.08 -12.15 -5.36
C TYR A 59 -6.65 -11.65 -5.55
N TYR A 60 -6.01 -12.05 -6.66
CA TYR A 60 -4.63 -11.63 -6.93
C TYR A 60 -4.52 -10.15 -7.30
N ALA A 61 -5.58 -9.52 -7.83
CA ALA A 61 -5.61 -8.08 -8.04
C ALA A 61 -5.47 -7.35 -6.70
N SER A 62 -6.24 -7.73 -5.68
CA SER A 62 -6.15 -7.16 -4.34
C SER A 62 -4.75 -7.37 -3.72
N VAL A 63 -4.18 -8.57 -3.86
CA VAL A 63 -2.83 -8.88 -3.34
C VAL A 63 -1.75 -8.05 -4.02
N LEU A 64 -1.73 -8.03 -5.36
CA LEU A 64 -0.71 -7.30 -6.13
C LEU A 64 -0.86 -5.78 -6.00
N PHE A 65 -2.10 -5.28 -5.93
CA PHE A 65 -2.36 -3.86 -5.70
C PHE A 65 -1.93 -3.42 -4.29
N THR A 66 -2.21 -4.24 -3.27
CA THR A 66 -1.70 -3.99 -1.91
C THR A 66 -0.18 -3.92 -1.92
N ALA A 67 0.49 -4.85 -2.61
CA ALA A 67 1.94 -4.85 -2.74
C ALA A 67 2.48 -3.58 -3.44
N LEU A 68 1.79 -3.11 -4.50
CA LEU A 68 2.09 -1.83 -5.16
C LEU A 68 2.02 -0.67 -4.17
N CYS A 69 0.93 -0.54 -3.41
CA CYS A 69 0.76 0.49 -2.39
C CYS A 69 1.87 0.42 -1.33
N THR A 70 2.19 -0.76 -0.80
CA THR A 70 3.27 -0.91 0.19
C THR A 70 4.63 -0.47 -0.35
N ARG A 71 4.93 -0.75 -1.64
CA ARG A 71 6.21 -0.32 -2.24
C ARG A 71 6.24 1.17 -2.52
N ALA A 72 5.11 1.75 -2.91
CA ALA A 72 4.99 3.19 -3.10
C ALA A 72 5.13 3.96 -1.77
N VAL A 73 4.58 3.45 -0.67
CA VAL A 73 4.84 3.98 0.69
C VAL A 73 6.32 3.90 1.03
N SER A 74 6.96 2.75 0.78
CA SER A 74 8.41 2.59 1.02
C SER A 74 9.25 3.59 0.22
N LEU A 75 8.88 3.83 -1.04
CA LEU A 75 9.51 4.84 -1.90
C LEU A 75 9.35 6.25 -1.29
N LEU A 76 8.13 6.62 -0.90
CA LEU A 76 7.83 7.92 -0.31
C LEU A 76 8.56 8.14 1.02
N THR A 77 8.73 7.11 1.85
CA THR A 77 9.51 7.22 3.10
C THR A 77 10.98 7.54 2.82
N LEU A 78 11.53 7.06 1.70
CA LEU A 78 12.95 7.23 1.38
C LEU A 78 13.28 8.59 0.77
N VAL A 79 12.40 9.16 -0.06
CA VAL A 79 12.73 10.39 -0.78
C VAL A 79 12.88 11.61 0.16
N PRO A 80 13.76 12.55 -0.16
CA PRO A 80 13.94 13.79 0.59
C PRO A 80 12.68 14.64 0.72
N HIS A 81 12.50 15.30 1.86
CA HIS A 81 11.41 16.27 2.14
C HIS A 81 10.00 15.66 2.05
N THR A 82 9.91 14.35 2.22
CA THR A 82 8.64 13.62 2.26
C THR A 82 7.85 13.89 3.54
N PRO A 83 6.51 14.00 3.49
CA PRO A 83 5.70 14.06 4.70
C PRO A 83 5.59 12.71 5.44
N TRP A 84 6.09 11.62 4.86
CA TRP A 84 5.96 10.26 5.40
C TRP A 84 7.05 9.88 6.40
N ALA A 85 8.08 10.70 6.54
CA ALA A 85 9.20 10.44 7.44
C ALA A 85 9.79 11.76 7.97
N SER A 86 9.97 11.86 9.28
CA SER A 86 10.73 12.96 9.88
C SER A 86 12.21 12.60 9.89
N LYS A 87 13.02 13.36 9.16
CA LYS A 87 14.47 13.16 9.03
C LYS A 87 15.20 14.38 9.57
N LEU A 88 16.24 14.15 10.36
CA LEU A 88 17.12 15.24 10.81
C LEU A 88 17.99 15.76 9.66
N ILE A 89 18.44 14.84 8.79
CA ILE A 89 19.23 15.12 7.61
C ILE A 89 18.56 14.40 6.45
N GLU A 90 18.30 15.14 5.37
CA GLU A 90 17.77 14.57 4.15
C GLU A 90 18.85 13.78 3.41
N HIS A 91 18.51 12.57 3.00
CA HIS A 91 19.42 11.69 2.29
C HIS A 91 19.01 11.55 0.83
N TRP A 92 19.85 12.06 -0.07
CA TRP A 92 19.63 12.02 -1.50
C TRP A 92 20.31 10.78 -2.10
N ASP A 93 19.50 9.79 -2.48
CA ASP A 93 19.97 8.57 -3.12
C ASP A 93 18.97 8.08 -4.18
N TYR A 94 19.13 8.59 -5.40
CA TYR A 94 18.31 8.18 -6.53
C TYR A 94 18.50 6.69 -6.88
N ALA A 95 19.60 6.05 -6.46
CA ALA A 95 19.85 4.64 -6.76
C ALA A 95 18.94 3.72 -5.93
N SER A 96 18.73 4.03 -4.65
CA SER A 96 17.73 3.31 -3.83
C SER A 96 16.30 3.54 -4.33
N VAL A 97 15.99 4.78 -4.74
CA VAL A 97 14.71 5.14 -5.38
C VAL A 97 14.49 4.31 -6.65
N ALA A 98 15.52 4.19 -7.50
CA ALA A 98 15.49 3.36 -8.71
C ALA A 98 15.18 1.89 -8.39
N GLY A 99 15.76 1.35 -7.30
CA GLY A 99 15.53 -0.02 -6.87
C GLY A 99 14.06 -0.31 -6.59
N ILE A 100 13.41 0.56 -5.83
CA ILE A 100 11.98 0.38 -5.48
C ILE A 100 11.08 0.69 -6.67
N THR A 101 11.38 1.74 -7.45
CA THR A 101 10.64 2.03 -8.69
C THR A 101 10.70 0.83 -9.64
N ARG A 102 11.80 0.07 -9.66
CA ARG A 102 11.87 -1.17 -10.43
C ARG A 102 10.89 -2.22 -9.95
N THR A 103 10.83 -2.44 -8.64
CA THR A 103 9.89 -3.40 -8.05
C THR A 103 8.44 -2.99 -8.33
N ILE A 104 8.12 -1.69 -8.24
CA ILE A 104 6.78 -1.17 -8.57
C ILE A 104 6.45 -1.43 -10.05
N LEU A 105 7.40 -1.19 -10.97
CA LEU A 105 7.20 -1.50 -12.39
C LEU A 105 6.87 -2.97 -12.60
N GLU A 106 7.67 -3.90 -12.07
CA GLU A 106 7.42 -5.33 -12.30
C GLU A 106 6.13 -5.82 -11.66
N LEU A 107 5.77 -5.31 -10.47
CA LEU A 107 4.47 -5.57 -9.85
C LEU A 107 3.31 -5.03 -10.70
N ARG A 108 3.46 -3.82 -11.27
CA ARG A 108 2.44 -3.22 -12.15
C ARG A 108 2.22 -4.06 -13.40
N LEU A 109 3.29 -4.58 -13.99
CA LEU A 109 3.20 -5.48 -15.16
C LEU A 109 2.52 -6.79 -14.79
N ALA A 110 2.88 -7.41 -13.66
CA ALA A 110 2.25 -8.64 -13.18
C ALA A 110 0.76 -8.43 -12.87
N PHE A 111 0.41 -7.32 -12.21
CA PHE A 111 -0.97 -6.93 -11.93
C PHE A 111 -1.79 -6.82 -13.22
N HIS A 112 -1.29 -6.08 -14.21
CA HIS A 112 -1.98 -5.97 -15.50
C HIS A 112 -2.16 -7.35 -16.15
N TYR A 113 -1.05 -8.07 -16.27
CA TYR A 113 -0.96 -9.31 -17.03
C TYR A 113 -1.82 -10.44 -16.46
N LEU A 114 -1.90 -10.55 -15.14
CA LEU A 114 -2.65 -11.62 -14.47
C LEU A 114 -4.08 -11.21 -14.13
N CYS A 115 -4.36 -9.93 -13.93
CA CYS A 115 -5.63 -9.50 -13.34
C CYS A 115 -6.45 -8.62 -14.27
N ALA A 116 -5.88 -7.51 -14.76
CA ALA A 116 -6.65 -6.50 -15.49
C ALA A 116 -6.81 -6.81 -16.98
N GLU A 117 -5.81 -7.42 -17.61
CA GLU A 117 -5.85 -7.68 -19.03
C GLU A 117 -6.93 -8.70 -19.40
N ARG A 118 -7.81 -8.29 -20.31
CA ARG A 118 -8.84 -9.17 -20.86
C ARG A 118 -8.20 -10.25 -21.72
N CYS A 119 -8.47 -11.50 -21.37
CA CYS A 119 -8.02 -12.71 -22.06
C CYS A 119 -9.05 -13.82 -21.82
N SER A 120 -8.98 -14.91 -22.61
CA SER A 120 -9.84 -16.07 -22.38
C SER A 120 -9.49 -16.78 -21.06
N GLU A 121 -10.39 -17.61 -20.56
CA GLU A 121 -10.12 -18.41 -19.35
C GLU A 121 -8.96 -19.38 -19.59
N GLU A 122 -8.89 -20.02 -20.76
CA GLU A 122 -7.80 -20.93 -21.10
C GLU A 122 -6.46 -20.21 -21.17
N GLU A 123 -6.44 -19.00 -21.73
CA GLU A 123 -5.23 -18.19 -21.72
C GLU A 123 -4.84 -17.83 -20.29
N TRP A 124 -5.78 -17.35 -19.48
CA TRP A 124 -5.51 -16.98 -18.09
C TRP A 124 -4.97 -18.15 -17.27
N ASP A 125 -5.58 -19.34 -17.38
CA ASP A 125 -5.11 -20.56 -16.73
C ASP A 125 -3.68 -20.92 -17.17
N CYS A 126 -3.36 -20.73 -18.45
CA CYS A 126 -2.01 -20.93 -18.95
C CYS A 126 -1.02 -19.93 -18.33
N ARG A 127 -1.37 -18.63 -18.31
CA ARG A 127 -0.56 -17.58 -17.67
C ARG A 127 -0.31 -17.89 -16.21
N TRP A 128 -1.35 -18.26 -15.48
CA TRP A 128 -1.30 -18.56 -14.06
C TRP A 128 -0.41 -19.79 -13.76
N ASN A 129 -0.58 -20.88 -14.49
CA ASN A 129 0.24 -22.08 -14.27
C ASN A 129 1.71 -21.87 -14.65
N VAL A 130 2.01 -21.11 -15.70
CA VAL A 130 3.40 -20.73 -16.04
C VAL A 130 4.02 -19.87 -14.94
N PHE A 131 3.27 -18.91 -14.41
CA PHE A 131 3.71 -18.05 -13.31
C PHE A 131 4.05 -18.88 -12.06
N ASN A 132 3.20 -19.85 -11.70
CA ASN A 132 3.44 -20.76 -10.58
C ASN A 132 4.60 -21.73 -10.84
N LEU A 133 4.77 -22.22 -12.07
CA LEU A 133 5.91 -23.07 -12.42
C LEU A 133 7.24 -22.30 -12.25
N HIS A 134 7.24 -21.01 -12.58
CA HIS A 134 8.40 -20.15 -12.36
C HIS A 134 8.72 -19.94 -10.87
N ASP A 135 7.72 -19.64 -10.05
CA ASP A 135 7.88 -19.52 -8.58
C ASP A 135 8.38 -20.85 -7.98
N CYS A 136 7.72 -21.96 -8.33
CA CYS A 136 8.07 -23.31 -7.87
C CYS A 136 9.54 -23.67 -8.17
N ASN A 137 10.00 -23.48 -9.41
CA ASN A 137 11.40 -23.72 -9.78
C ASN A 137 12.38 -22.74 -9.10
N SER A 138 11.94 -21.52 -8.80
CA SER A 138 12.79 -20.54 -8.12
C SER A 138 12.97 -20.87 -6.65
N ARG A 139 11.89 -21.26 -5.95
CA ARG A 139 11.94 -21.78 -4.58
C ARG A 139 12.75 -23.06 -4.49
N ARG A 140 12.56 -24.00 -5.43
CA ARG A 140 13.36 -25.22 -5.50
C ARG A 140 14.86 -24.91 -5.55
N ARG A 141 15.28 -24.04 -6.48
CA ARG A 141 16.69 -23.61 -6.60
C ARG A 141 17.22 -22.94 -5.32
N MET A 142 16.37 -22.16 -4.64
CA MET A 142 16.73 -21.53 -3.37
C MET A 142 17.02 -22.59 -2.28
N PHE A 143 16.15 -23.61 -2.15
CA PHE A 143 16.35 -24.69 -1.18
C PHE A 143 17.47 -25.67 -1.57
N GLU A 144 17.68 -25.91 -2.87
CA GLU A 144 18.82 -26.68 -3.37
C GLU A 144 20.16 -26.01 -2.98
N ALA A 145 20.22 -24.68 -3.06
CA ALA A 145 21.44 -23.92 -2.75
C ALA A 145 21.86 -23.99 -1.27
N THR A 146 20.91 -24.20 -0.35
CA THR A 146 21.21 -24.31 1.08
C THR A 146 21.53 -25.75 1.52
N GLY A 147 21.20 -26.77 0.73
CA GLY A 147 21.51 -28.18 1.01
C GLY A 147 20.73 -28.83 2.14
N ASP A 148 20.04 -28.05 2.98
CA ASP A 148 19.41 -28.48 4.23
C ASP A 148 17.91 -28.84 4.09
N SER A 149 17.40 -29.05 2.88
CA SER A 149 15.94 -29.17 2.66
C SER A 149 15.54 -30.15 1.55
N LEU A 150 16.09 -31.36 1.57
CA LEU A 150 15.79 -32.41 0.57
C LEU A 150 14.29 -32.72 0.42
N GLU A 151 13.53 -32.70 1.52
CA GLU A 151 12.07 -32.91 1.49
C GLU A 151 11.34 -31.76 0.78
N GLN A 152 11.73 -30.51 1.04
CA GLN A 152 11.17 -29.34 0.34
C GLN A 152 11.48 -29.42 -1.15
N VAL A 153 12.72 -29.76 -1.51
CA VAL A 153 13.14 -29.91 -2.92
C VAL A 153 12.29 -30.97 -3.63
N ALA A 154 12.10 -32.14 -3.01
CA ALA A 154 11.25 -33.20 -3.56
C ALA A 154 9.77 -32.75 -3.69
N GLY A 155 9.26 -31.98 -2.73
CA GLY A 155 7.92 -31.40 -2.79
C GLY A 155 7.75 -30.44 -3.98
N PHE A 156 8.73 -29.55 -4.19
CA PHE A 156 8.72 -28.63 -5.34
C PHE A 156 8.92 -29.38 -6.66
N ASP A 157 9.69 -30.47 -6.72
CA ASP A 157 9.80 -31.29 -7.93
C ASP A 157 8.47 -31.92 -8.32
N ALA A 158 7.76 -32.51 -7.35
CA ALA A 158 6.43 -33.08 -7.58
C ALA A 158 5.44 -32.00 -8.05
N GLN A 159 5.42 -30.84 -7.39
CA GLN A 159 4.58 -29.71 -7.77
C GLN A 159 4.93 -29.17 -9.17
N ALA A 160 6.22 -29.10 -9.52
CA ALA A 160 6.66 -28.62 -10.82
C ALA A 160 6.26 -29.56 -11.96
N GLU A 161 6.21 -30.88 -11.75
CA GLU A 161 5.67 -31.81 -12.75
C GLU A 161 4.14 -31.73 -12.86
N GLU A 162 3.42 -31.60 -11.74
CA GLU A 162 1.96 -31.38 -11.74
C GLU A 162 1.59 -30.12 -12.55
N LEU A 163 2.30 -29.01 -12.32
CA LEU A 163 2.11 -27.77 -13.07
C LEU A 163 2.40 -27.96 -14.57
N ARG A 164 3.46 -28.72 -14.92
CA ARG A 164 3.76 -29.04 -16.32
C ARG A 164 2.66 -29.86 -16.96
N GLU A 165 2.04 -30.80 -16.25
CA GLU A 165 0.91 -31.58 -16.75
C GLU A 165 -0.31 -30.69 -17.03
N ARG A 166 -0.66 -29.79 -16.09
CA ARG A 166 -1.73 -28.79 -16.32
C ARG A 166 -1.46 -27.92 -17.54
N ILE A 167 -0.23 -27.43 -17.68
CA ILE A 167 0.17 -26.59 -18.83
C ILE A 167 0.06 -27.40 -20.13
N ARG A 168 0.53 -28.65 -20.18
CA ARG A 168 0.43 -29.51 -21.38
C ARG A 168 -1.03 -29.79 -21.76
N ALA A 169 -1.92 -29.92 -20.77
CA ALA A 169 -3.35 -30.16 -20.99
C ALA A 169 -4.13 -28.92 -21.44
N ASN A 170 -3.58 -27.72 -21.28
CA ASN A 170 -4.26 -26.47 -21.60
C ASN A 170 -4.34 -26.21 -23.12
N ALA A 171 -5.53 -25.92 -23.64
CA ALA A 171 -5.77 -25.73 -25.07
C ALA A 171 -5.04 -24.51 -25.66
N PHE A 172 -4.99 -23.40 -24.91
CA PHE A 172 -4.25 -22.21 -25.33
C PHE A 172 -2.76 -22.50 -25.48
N PHE A 173 -2.16 -23.22 -24.51
CA PHE A 173 -0.77 -23.66 -24.58
C PHE A 173 -0.48 -24.53 -25.81
N GLN A 174 -1.37 -25.47 -26.14
CA GLN A 174 -1.23 -26.35 -27.30
C GLN A 174 -1.20 -25.59 -28.64
N SER A 175 -1.82 -24.40 -28.69
CA SER A 175 -1.81 -23.53 -29.88
C SER A 175 -0.48 -22.77 -30.08
N LEU A 176 0.37 -22.69 -29.03
CA LEU A 176 1.65 -21.99 -29.11
C LEU A 176 2.66 -22.75 -29.98
N THR A 177 3.69 -22.03 -30.46
CA THR A 177 4.76 -22.66 -31.24
C THR A 177 5.54 -23.69 -30.38
N PRO A 178 6.04 -24.80 -30.97
CA PRO A 178 6.78 -25.81 -30.21
C PRO A 178 8.00 -25.25 -29.46
N HIS A 179 8.65 -24.23 -30.03
CA HIS A 179 9.76 -23.54 -29.36
C HIS A 179 9.29 -22.82 -28.08
N LYS A 180 8.17 -22.10 -28.16
CA LYS A 180 7.60 -21.40 -27.01
C LYS A 180 7.10 -22.38 -25.95
N GLN A 181 6.45 -23.47 -26.36
CA GLN A 181 6.01 -24.53 -25.45
C GLN A 181 7.18 -25.11 -24.64
N LYS A 182 8.28 -25.48 -25.32
CA LYS A 182 9.49 -25.99 -24.66
C LYS A 182 10.07 -24.98 -23.67
N SER A 183 10.14 -23.70 -24.05
CA SER A 183 10.66 -22.64 -23.18
C SER A 183 9.81 -22.44 -21.93
N LEU A 184 8.48 -22.47 -22.05
CA LEU A 184 7.55 -22.27 -20.93
C LEU A 184 7.57 -23.46 -19.97
N LEU A 185 7.62 -24.70 -20.47
CA LEU A 185 7.73 -25.90 -19.64
C LEU A 185 9.06 -26.01 -18.87
N HIS A 186 10.08 -25.28 -19.32
CA HIS A 186 11.33 -25.18 -18.56
C HIS A 186 11.17 -24.31 -17.29
N GLY A 187 10.20 -23.38 -17.28
CA GLY A 187 9.85 -22.57 -16.11
C GLY A 187 10.87 -21.49 -15.73
N GLN A 188 11.76 -21.11 -16.65
CA GLN A 188 12.71 -20.01 -16.41
C GLN A 188 12.07 -18.62 -16.53
N THR A 189 10.91 -18.51 -17.16
CA THR A 189 10.17 -17.25 -17.33
C THR A 189 8.79 -17.36 -16.72
N ALA A 190 8.33 -16.27 -16.09
CA ALA A 190 7.00 -16.15 -15.52
C ALA A 190 5.94 -15.66 -16.52
N PHE A 191 6.36 -15.16 -17.70
CA PHE A 191 5.49 -14.46 -18.64
C PHE A 191 5.50 -15.13 -20.02
N LEU A 192 4.33 -15.22 -20.65
CA LEU A 192 4.23 -15.74 -22.01
C LEU A 192 4.76 -14.76 -23.05
N MET A 193 5.01 -13.50 -22.68
CA MET A 193 5.53 -12.48 -23.59
C MET A 193 6.61 -11.63 -22.92
N PRO A 194 7.45 -10.93 -23.70
CA PRO A 194 8.41 -9.97 -23.18
C PRO A 194 7.78 -8.90 -22.28
N LEU A 195 8.48 -8.50 -21.22
CA LEU A 195 7.99 -7.48 -20.28
C LEU A 195 7.73 -6.13 -20.96
N GLU A 196 8.50 -5.77 -21.99
CA GLU A 196 8.29 -4.53 -22.75
C GLU A 196 6.99 -4.52 -23.55
N ASP A 197 6.49 -5.69 -23.96
CA ASP A 197 5.19 -5.79 -24.63
C ASP A 197 4.04 -5.64 -23.61
N ILE A 198 4.22 -6.14 -22.38
CA ILE A 198 3.30 -5.86 -21.27
C ILE A 198 3.37 -4.38 -20.90
N GLY A 199 4.58 -3.81 -20.90
CA GLY A 199 4.84 -2.38 -20.68
C GLY A 199 4.07 -1.48 -21.64
N GLU A 200 4.08 -1.82 -22.93
CA GLU A 200 3.31 -1.10 -23.95
C GLU A 200 1.80 -1.15 -23.68
N ARG A 201 1.28 -2.29 -23.21
CA ARG A 201 -0.15 -2.46 -22.86
C ARG A 201 -0.56 -1.63 -21.64
N VAL A 202 0.36 -1.34 -20.72
CA VAL A 202 0.13 -0.43 -19.58
C VAL A 202 0.54 1.03 -19.88
N GLY A 203 0.72 1.38 -21.16
CA GLY A 203 0.96 2.76 -21.60
C GLY A 203 2.42 3.22 -21.58
N VAL A 204 3.39 2.31 -21.41
CA VAL A 204 4.82 2.64 -21.47
C VAL A 204 5.39 2.32 -22.84
N GLU A 205 5.70 3.35 -23.62
CA GLU A 205 6.32 3.22 -24.93
C GLU A 205 7.58 2.34 -24.90
N LYS A 206 7.76 1.44 -25.87
CA LYS A 206 8.82 0.42 -25.86
C LYS A 206 10.23 0.98 -25.74
N ALA A 207 10.57 2.06 -26.44
CA ALA A 207 11.90 2.64 -26.33
C ALA A 207 12.16 3.19 -24.93
N ARG A 208 11.15 3.89 -24.37
CA ARG A 208 11.18 4.37 -22.98
C ARG A 208 11.25 3.22 -21.98
N PHE A 209 10.49 2.14 -22.19
CA PHE A 209 10.54 0.94 -21.35
C PHE A 209 11.95 0.37 -21.30
N ARG A 210 12.56 0.09 -22.47
CA ARG A 210 13.92 -0.48 -22.54
C ARG A 210 14.94 0.40 -21.84
N TRP A 211 14.87 1.71 -22.06
CA TRP A 211 15.77 2.66 -21.43
C TRP A 211 15.61 2.69 -19.91
N LEU A 212 14.38 2.84 -19.40
CA LEU A 212 14.09 2.79 -17.96
C LEU A 212 14.50 1.45 -17.36
N TYR A 213 14.18 0.35 -18.02
CA TYR A 213 14.47 -0.99 -17.53
C TYR A 213 15.97 -1.20 -17.36
N VAL A 214 16.81 -0.77 -18.31
CA VAL A 214 18.28 -0.82 -18.20
C VAL A 214 18.78 0.07 -17.06
N MET A 215 18.28 1.30 -16.97
CA MET A 215 18.67 2.23 -15.92
C MET A 215 18.36 1.66 -14.54
N LEU A 216 17.10 1.30 -14.30
CA LEU A 216 16.62 0.75 -13.03
C LEU A 216 17.35 -0.56 -12.66
N SER A 217 17.51 -1.49 -13.62
CA SER A 217 18.24 -2.75 -13.39
C SER A 217 19.70 -2.52 -13.02
N SER A 218 20.34 -1.50 -13.61
CA SER A 218 21.75 -1.22 -13.31
C SER A 218 21.95 -0.82 -11.85
N HIS A 219 20.98 -0.12 -11.26
CA HIS A 219 20.99 0.23 -9.84
C HIS A 219 20.67 -0.97 -8.95
N VAL A 220 19.65 -1.76 -9.28
CA VAL A 220 19.29 -2.98 -8.53
C VAL A 220 20.45 -3.97 -8.45
N HIS A 221 21.18 -4.17 -9.55
CA HIS A 221 22.28 -5.15 -9.62
C HIS A 221 23.65 -4.58 -9.26
N GLY A 222 23.75 -3.29 -8.90
CA GLY A 222 25.04 -2.65 -8.61
C GLY A 222 26.01 -2.70 -9.80
N LEU A 223 25.52 -2.56 -11.03
CA LEU A 223 26.35 -2.60 -12.24
C LEU A 223 27.13 -1.29 -12.41
N PRO A 224 28.24 -1.25 -13.18
CA PRO A 224 29.08 -0.06 -13.33
C PRO A 224 28.36 1.28 -13.54
N MET A 225 27.24 1.30 -14.26
CA MET A 225 26.42 2.50 -14.46
C MET A 225 25.92 3.13 -13.14
N SER A 226 25.73 2.33 -12.08
CA SER A 226 25.26 2.82 -10.79
C SER A 226 26.32 3.53 -9.97
N PHE A 227 27.63 3.31 -10.23
CA PHE A 227 28.69 3.85 -9.36
C PHE A 227 29.89 4.51 -10.08
N TYR A 228 30.14 4.24 -11.37
CA TYR A 228 31.31 4.79 -12.08
C TYR A 228 31.33 6.32 -12.18
N ARG A 229 30.18 6.98 -12.01
CA ARG A 229 30.04 8.44 -12.11
C ARG A 229 29.80 9.12 -10.75
N ILE A 230 29.98 8.43 -9.63
CA ILE A 230 29.94 9.07 -8.31
C ILE A 230 31.05 10.13 -8.24
N GLY A 231 30.70 11.34 -7.80
CA GLY A 231 31.59 12.51 -7.78
C GLY A 231 32.05 13.01 -9.17
N ALA A 232 31.46 12.53 -10.26
CA ALA A 232 31.80 12.98 -11.61
C ALA A 232 30.81 14.02 -12.12
N GLY A 233 31.30 15.22 -12.46
CA GLY A 233 30.53 16.32 -13.04
C GLY A 233 29.75 17.17 -12.03
N ASP A 234 29.49 16.62 -10.85
CA ASP A 234 28.89 17.26 -9.69
C ASP A 234 29.50 16.57 -8.45
N ASP A 235 30.21 17.33 -7.61
CA ASP A 235 31.04 16.78 -6.52
C ASP A 235 30.20 16.02 -5.49
N GLU A 236 28.91 16.37 -5.36
CA GLU A 236 27.98 15.82 -4.37
C GLU A 236 27.21 14.58 -4.85
N ARG A 237 27.24 14.30 -6.15
CA ARG A 237 26.54 13.14 -6.74
C ARG A 237 26.96 11.83 -6.08
N GLY A 238 25.96 11.06 -5.61
CA GLY A 238 26.16 9.75 -5.00
C GLY A 238 26.82 9.77 -3.61
N ARG A 239 26.87 10.93 -2.94
CA ARG A 239 27.38 11.08 -1.57
C ARG A 239 26.26 11.18 -0.52
N GLY A 240 25.00 11.10 -0.92
CA GLY A 240 23.86 11.29 -0.03
C GLY A 240 23.42 12.75 0.13
N LEU A 241 24.01 13.66 -0.64
CA LEU A 241 23.78 15.11 -0.60
C LEU A 241 23.03 15.57 -1.87
N PRO A 242 22.27 16.68 -1.81
CA PRO A 242 21.53 17.16 -2.95
C PRO A 242 22.49 17.51 -4.09
N SER A 243 22.08 17.14 -5.30
CA SER A 243 22.75 17.49 -6.54
C SER A 243 21.73 17.52 -7.66
N GLN A 244 22.05 18.19 -8.78
CA GLN A 244 21.12 18.24 -9.91
C GLN A 244 20.79 16.84 -10.43
N THR A 245 21.76 15.92 -10.36
CA THR A 245 21.59 14.53 -10.81
C THR A 245 20.67 13.74 -9.88
N GLU A 246 20.88 13.85 -8.56
CA GLU A 246 20.03 13.20 -7.55
C GLU A 246 18.57 13.64 -7.71
N GLU A 247 18.35 14.95 -7.84
CA GLU A 247 17.02 15.51 -7.96
C GLU A 247 16.34 15.12 -9.29
N SER A 248 17.07 15.21 -10.40
CA SER A 248 16.52 14.90 -11.73
C SER A 248 16.08 13.45 -11.86
N TYR A 249 16.91 12.50 -11.42
CA TYR A 249 16.55 11.09 -11.49
C TYR A 249 15.48 10.71 -10.48
N THR A 250 15.53 11.24 -9.26
CA THR A 250 14.46 11.01 -8.28
C THR A 250 13.13 11.54 -8.80
N SER A 251 13.09 12.76 -9.33
CA SER A 251 11.89 13.34 -9.94
C SER A 251 11.33 12.49 -11.09
N LEU A 252 12.22 11.98 -11.97
CA LEU A 252 11.83 11.08 -13.05
C LEU A 252 11.16 9.81 -12.52
N PHE A 253 11.74 9.19 -11.49
CA PHE A 253 11.24 7.94 -10.91
C PHE A 253 9.94 8.14 -10.15
N LEU A 254 9.79 9.26 -9.44
CA LEU A 254 8.53 9.67 -8.82
C LEU A 254 7.44 9.85 -9.87
N SER A 255 7.72 10.61 -10.94
CA SER A 255 6.79 10.78 -12.08
C SER A 255 6.39 9.46 -12.72
N PHE A 256 7.35 8.59 -12.97
CA PHE A 256 7.06 7.29 -13.57
C PHE A 256 6.22 6.42 -12.63
N THR A 257 6.56 6.38 -11.34
CA THR A 257 5.80 5.66 -10.31
C THR A 257 4.34 6.15 -10.23
N MET A 258 4.11 7.47 -10.26
CA MET A 258 2.75 8.02 -10.30
C MET A 258 1.94 7.46 -11.47
N THR A 259 2.50 7.43 -12.68
CA THR A 259 1.79 6.92 -13.86
C THR A 259 1.42 5.43 -13.72
N LEU A 260 2.30 4.63 -13.12
CA LEU A 260 2.05 3.21 -12.90
C LEU A 260 0.94 3.01 -11.85
N MET A 261 1.00 3.75 -10.74
CA MET A 261 0.02 3.68 -9.65
C MET A 261 -1.37 4.11 -10.11
N VAL A 262 -1.49 5.23 -10.83
CA VAL A 262 -2.75 5.70 -11.42
C VAL A 262 -3.35 4.65 -12.34
N GLY A 263 -2.54 4.07 -13.24
CA GLY A 263 -3.03 3.02 -14.14
C GLY A 263 -3.49 1.76 -13.40
N ALA A 264 -2.80 1.35 -12.34
CA ALA A 264 -3.23 0.20 -11.53
C ALA A 264 -4.52 0.49 -10.76
N ARG A 265 -4.67 1.71 -10.24
CA ARG A 265 -5.85 2.18 -9.52
C ARG A 265 -7.09 2.10 -10.41
N ASP A 266 -6.98 2.63 -11.63
CA ASP A 266 -8.10 2.68 -12.57
C ASP A 266 -8.52 1.27 -13.01
N GLU A 267 -7.54 0.41 -13.30
CA GLU A 267 -7.79 -1.00 -13.63
C GLU A 267 -8.39 -1.80 -12.46
N LEU A 268 -7.98 -1.51 -11.21
CA LEU A 268 -8.59 -2.12 -10.03
C LEU A 268 -10.05 -1.67 -9.90
N HIS A 269 -10.32 -0.37 -10.12
CA HIS A 269 -11.66 0.17 -10.07
C HIS A 269 -12.58 -0.51 -11.09
N GLU A 270 -12.12 -0.64 -12.35
CA GLU A 270 -12.84 -1.35 -13.40
C GLU A 270 -13.09 -2.81 -13.03
N LEU A 271 -12.09 -3.49 -12.44
CA LEU A 271 -12.22 -4.89 -12.07
C LEU A 271 -13.22 -5.15 -10.93
N PHE A 272 -13.35 -4.21 -9.99
CA PHE A 272 -14.25 -4.33 -8.84
C PHE A 272 -15.57 -3.57 -9.01
N GLU A 273 -15.81 -2.95 -10.17
CA GLU A 273 -17.01 -2.19 -10.45
C GLU A 273 -18.29 -3.03 -10.26
N GLY A 274 -19.25 -2.50 -9.50
CA GLY A 274 -20.53 -3.15 -9.23
C GLY A 274 -20.49 -4.29 -8.20
N LEU A 275 -19.31 -4.63 -7.66
CA LEU A 275 -19.21 -5.55 -6.53
C LEU A 275 -19.53 -4.82 -5.22
N VAL A 276 -20.29 -5.48 -4.36
CA VAL A 276 -20.66 -4.96 -3.04
C VAL A 276 -20.03 -5.83 -1.94
N PRO A 277 -19.63 -5.24 -0.80
CA PRO A 277 -19.21 -6.03 0.36
C PRO A 277 -20.31 -7.03 0.74
N GLU A 278 -19.93 -8.24 1.14
CA GLU A 278 -20.88 -9.12 1.83
C GLU A 278 -21.30 -8.40 3.11
N GLN A 279 -22.60 -8.15 3.31
CA GLN A 279 -23.06 -7.66 4.61
C GLN A 279 -22.59 -8.66 5.66
N PRO A 280 -21.94 -8.21 6.75
CA PRO A 280 -21.68 -9.12 7.85
C PRO A 280 -23.01 -9.78 8.22
N GLU A 281 -23.01 -11.11 8.40
CA GLU A 281 -24.16 -11.76 9.03
C GLU A 281 -24.45 -10.95 10.29
N LYS A 282 -25.67 -10.42 10.40
CA LYS A 282 -26.09 -9.71 11.61
C LYS A 282 -25.84 -10.64 12.78
N SER A 283 -24.76 -10.40 13.53
CA SER A 283 -24.66 -10.90 14.88
C SER A 283 -25.95 -10.48 15.58
N PRO A 284 -26.58 -11.35 16.38
CA PRO A 284 -27.73 -10.95 17.17
C PRO A 284 -27.28 -9.71 17.94
N THR A 285 -27.92 -8.57 17.64
CA THR A 285 -27.61 -7.26 18.21
C THR A 285 -27.53 -7.43 19.71
N ALA A 286 -26.31 -7.55 20.24
CA ALA A 286 -26.11 -7.33 21.66
C ALA A 286 -26.40 -5.84 21.81
N PRO A 287 -27.43 -5.44 22.56
CA PRO A 287 -27.65 -4.02 22.81
C PRO A 287 -26.33 -3.45 23.34
N ILE A 288 -25.84 -2.38 22.70
CA ILE A 288 -24.74 -1.59 23.25
C ILE A 288 -25.18 -1.27 24.69
N PRO A 289 -24.40 -1.69 25.70
CA PRO A 289 -24.77 -1.45 27.08
C PRO A 289 -24.99 0.04 27.30
N ASP A 290 -26.05 0.38 28.04
CA ASP A 290 -26.39 1.76 28.35
C ASP A 290 -25.24 2.42 29.11
N VAL A 291 -24.55 3.36 28.45
CA VAL A 291 -23.33 4.00 28.96
C VAL A 291 -23.65 4.75 30.25
N GLU A 292 -24.83 5.39 30.34
CA GLU A 292 -25.26 6.12 31.53
C GLU A 292 -25.34 5.18 32.75
N ALA A 293 -26.00 4.02 32.59
CA ALA A 293 -26.18 3.04 33.66
C ALA A 293 -24.86 2.43 34.17
N ILE A 294 -23.84 2.33 33.31
CA ILE A 294 -22.52 1.80 33.69
C ILE A 294 -21.69 2.87 34.42
N THR A 295 -21.80 4.13 33.99
CA THR A 295 -20.96 5.21 34.53
C THR A 295 -21.33 5.64 35.94
N ASP A 296 -22.57 5.40 36.38
CA ASP A 296 -23.04 5.71 37.73
C ASP A 296 -22.25 4.95 38.81
N GLU A 297 -21.79 3.73 38.51
CA GLU A 297 -21.06 2.87 39.44
C GLU A 297 -19.52 3.08 39.40
N MET A 298 -19.00 3.85 38.45
CA MET A 298 -17.56 4.06 38.25
C MET A 298 -16.99 5.16 39.16
N GLN A 299 -15.76 5.01 39.64
CA GLN A 299 -15.03 6.10 40.30
C GLN A 299 -14.50 7.12 39.28
N ILE A 300 -14.38 8.39 39.69
CA ILE A 300 -13.75 9.41 38.84
C ILE A 300 -12.28 9.01 38.57
N GLY A 301 -11.91 8.97 37.28
CA GLY A 301 -10.62 8.51 36.78
C GLY A 301 -10.56 7.01 36.47
N GLU A 302 -11.63 6.26 36.71
CA GLU A 302 -11.72 4.85 36.35
C GLU A 302 -12.02 4.68 34.85
N THR A 303 -11.36 3.69 34.23
CA THR A 303 -11.58 3.29 32.83
C THR A 303 -12.09 1.86 32.79
N LEU A 304 -13.19 1.62 32.07
CA LEU A 304 -13.82 0.32 31.91
C LEU A 304 -14.04 0.00 30.43
N ALA A 305 -13.69 -1.23 30.02
CA ALA A 305 -14.04 -1.74 28.70
C ALA A 305 -15.49 -2.27 28.73
N ILE A 306 -16.38 -1.64 27.97
CA ILE A 306 -17.83 -1.96 27.97
C ILE A 306 -18.25 -2.83 26.77
N HIS A 307 -17.38 -2.95 25.77
CA HIS A 307 -17.61 -3.75 24.57
C HIS A 307 -16.28 -4.22 23.99
N ASP A 308 -16.24 -5.45 23.49
CA ASP A 308 -15.13 -6.02 22.74
C ASP A 308 -15.70 -7.13 21.83
N ASP A 309 -15.69 -6.90 20.52
CA ASP A 309 -16.12 -7.87 19.50
C ASP A 309 -14.94 -8.61 18.83
N GLY A 310 -13.73 -8.44 19.36
CA GLY A 310 -12.49 -8.94 18.78
C GLY A 310 -11.93 -8.08 17.64
N SER A 311 -12.62 -7.03 17.23
CA SER A 311 -12.20 -6.08 16.20
C SER A 311 -12.07 -4.66 16.76
N ILE A 312 -13.02 -4.21 17.58
CA ILE A 312 -13.05 -2.92 18.24
C ILE A 312 -13.38 -3.13 19.72
N ARG A 313 -12.58 -2.52 20.58
CA ARG A 313 -12.84 -2.41 22.02
C ARG A 313 -13.32 -1.00 22.34
N ILE A 314 -14.40 -0.88 23.11
CA ILE A 314 -14.91 0.42 23.58
C ILE A 314 -14.54 0.59 25.05
N GLU A 315 -13.78 1.62 25.34
CA GLU A 315 -13.34 2.01 26.67
C GLU A 315 -14.05 3.31 27.09
N VAL A 316 -14.65 3.30 28.27
CA VAL A 316 -15.28 4.48 28.88
C VAL A 316 -14.44 4.90 30.07
N THR A 317 -14.13 6.19 30.17
CA THR A 317 -13.43 6.78 31.31
C THR A 317 -14.32 7.85 31.95
N ARG A 318 -14.55 7.74 33.26
CA ARG A 318 -15.31 8.76 34.00
C ARG A 318 -14.40 9.93 34.34
N GLU A 319 -14.57 11.08 33.67
CA GLU A 319 -13.70 12.25 33.86
C GLU A 319 -14.16 13.12 35.04
N SER A 320 -15.47 13.19 35.27
CA SER A 320 -16.07 13.94 36.37
C SER A 320 -17.41 13.34 36.80
N GLU A 321 -18.13 14.01 37.69
CA GLU A 321 -19.50 13.62 38.06
C GLU A 321 -20.47 13.71 36.87
N SER A 322 -20.22 14.60 35.90
CA SER A 322 -21.13 14.92 34.79
C SER A 322 -20.50 14.74 33.40
N ALA A 323 -19.32 14.13 33.29
CA ALA A 323 -18.63 13.94 32.02
C ALA A 323 -17.88 12.60 31.93
N VAL A 324 -17.97 11.97 30.76
CA VAL A 324 -17.25 10.76 30.40
C VAL A 324 -16.57 10.87 29.04
N THR A 325 -15.42 10.23 28.92
CA THR A 325 -14.71 10.04 27.65
C THR A 325 -15.00 8.63 27.14
N VAL A 326 -15.39 8.48 25.88
CA VAL A 326 -15.52 7.18 25.22
C VAL A 326 -14.48 7.06 24.11
N VAL A 327 -13.66 6.01 24.18
CA VAL A 327 -12.58 5.72 23.23
C VAL A 327 -12.84 4.38 22.57
N PHE A 328 -12.81 4.37 21.24
CA PHE A 328 -12.85 3.15 20.44
C PHE A 328 -11.41 2.79 20.08
N VAL A 329 -11.01 1.56 20.36
CA VAL A 329 -9.65 1.05 20.18
C VAL A 329 -9.69 -0.11 19.19
N ASP A 330 -8.86 -0.04 18.15
CA ASP A 330 -8.65 -1.20 17.26
C ASP A 330 -7.89 -2.28 18.03
N VAL A 331 -8.50 -3.45 18.17
CA VAL A 331 -7.93 -4.58 18.92
C VAL A 331 -6.61 -5.05 18.29
N THR A 332 -6.46 -4.91 16.98
CA THR A 332 -5.28 -5.41 16.25
C THR A 332 -4.05 -4.55 16.49
N SER A 333 -4.20 -3.23 16.38
CA SER A 333 -3.09 -2.27 16.56
C SER A 333 -2.94 -1.74 17.98
N ALA A 334 -3.94 -1.97 18.83
CA ALA A 334 -4.08 -1.37 20.16
C ALA A 334 -4.02 0.17 20.14
N GLN A 335 -4.39 0.79 19.01
CA GLN A 335 -4.45 2.25 18.87
C GLN A 335 -5.90 2.74 19.00
N PRO A 336 -6.12 3.92 19.60
CA PRO A 336 -7.42 4.57 19.53
C PRO A 336 -7.72 4.94 18.08
N VAL A 337 -8.98 4.76 17.68
CA VAL A 337 -9.47 5.03 16.32
C VAL A 337 -10.66 5.99 16.31
N LEU A 338 -11.29 6.22 17.47
CA LEU A 338 -12.28 7.28 17.67
C LEU A 338 -12.28 7.70 19.13
N ARG A 339 -12.43 9.00 19.38
CA ARG A 339 -12.62 9.57 20.70
C ARG A 339 -13.78 10.56 20.69
N GLN A 340 -14.65 10.39 21.67
CA GLN A 340 -15.77 11.29 21.91
C GLN A 340 -15.89 11.61 23.39
N GLN A 341 -16.57 12.71 23.68
CA GLN A 341 -16.88 13.13 25.04
C GLN A 341 -18.39 13.24 25.19
N GLU A 342 -18.91 12.77 26.31
CA GLU A 342 -20.31 12.91 26.68
C GLU A 342 -20.38 13.68 28.00
N SER A 343 -21.21 14.71 28.07
CA SER A 343 -21.44 15.47 29.29
C SER A 343 -22.88 15.93 29.42
N GLU A 344 -23.39 16.02 30.64
CA GLU A 344 -24.76 16.48 30.89
C GLU A 344 -25.02 17.90 30.35
N ASP A 345 -24.02 18.78 30.46
CA ASP A 345 -24.14 20.19 30.08
C ASP A 345 -24.00 20.44 28.57
N LYS A 346 -23.17 19.66 27.86
CA LYS A 346 -22.82 19.90 26.45
C LYS A 346 -23.31 18.80 25.50
N GLY A 347 -23.94 17.75 26.03
CA GLY A 347 -24.31 16.56 25.26
C GLY A 347 -23.09 15.79 24.77
N ARG A 348 -23.27 15.07 23.67
CA ARG A 348 -22.24 14.24 23.02
C ARG A 348 -21.48 15.05 21.98
N SER A 349 -20.17 15.13 22.11
CA SER A 349 -19.26 15.75 21.15
C SER A 349 -18.23 14.76 20.62
N LEU A 350 -17.92 14.86 19.33
CA LEU A 350 -16.84 14.09 18.72
C LEU A 350 -15.55 14.89 18.83
N GLU A 351 -14.53 14.35 19.52
CA GLU A 351 -13.24 15.05 19.65
C GLU A 351 -12.35 14.79 18.44
N TRP A 352 -12.27 13.52 18.03
CA TRP A 352 -11.42 13.07 16.94
C TRP A 352 -11.82 11.66 16.50
N PHE A 353 -11.54 11.32 15.25
CA PHE A 353 -11.57 9.95 14.75
C PHE A 353 -10.52 9.77 13.65
N ASP A 354 -10.13 8.52 13.42
CA ASP A 354 -9.26 8.16 12.31
C ASP A 354 -10.09 8.02 11.01
N PRO A 355 -9.96 8.95 10.04
CA PRO A 355 -10.73 8.90 8.81
C PRO A 355 -10.31 7.75 7.88
N PHE A 356 -9.23 7.04 8.18
CA PHE A 356 -8.81 5.83 7.46
C PHE A 356 -9.32 4.55 8.11
N PHE A 357 -9.76 4.61 9.36
CA PHE A 357 -10.37 3.47 10.05
C PHE A 357 -11.89 3.42 9.82
N TRP A 358 -12.55 4.57 9.77
CA TRP A 358 -14.00 4.69 9.65
C TRP A 358 -14.45 5.08 8.25
N GLN A 359 -15.49 4.43 7.74
CA GLN A 359 -16.27 4.98 6.64
C GLN A 359 -17.07 6.18 7.16
N VAL A 360 -17.05 7.30 6.42
CA VAL A 360 -17.76 8.50 6.85
C VAL A 360 -18.89 8.79 5.87
N THR A 361 -20.11 8.89 6.39
CA THR A 361 -21.27 9.34 5.62
C THR A 361 -21.87 10.61 6.21
N ILE A 362 -22.32 11.51 5.34
CA ILE A 362 -22.98 12.76 5.71
C ILE A 362 -24.33 12.77 5.00
N ASN A 363 -25.42 12.87 5.77
CA ASN A 363 -26.79 12.85 5.25
C ASN A 363 -27.10 11.62 4.37
N GLY A 364 -26.48 10.48 4.67
CA GLY A 364 -26.68 9.21 3.95
C GLY A 364 -25.87 9.05 2.66
N ALA A 365 -24.96 9.98 2.35
CA ALA A 365 -24.02 9.88 1.24
C ALA A 365 -22.56 9.81 1.74
N PRO A 366 -21.63 9.16 1.02
CA PRO A 366 -20.20 9.18 1.36
C PRO A 366 -19.67 10.61 1.51
N ALA A 367 -18.87 10.84 2.55
CA ALA A 367 -18.26 12.13 2.79
C ALA A 367 -17.22 12.47 1.70
N THR A 368 -17.32 13.67 1.16
CA THR A 368 -16.28 14.30 0.35
C THR A 368 -15.57 15.35 1.20
N LYS A 369 -14.39 15.81 0.76
CA LYS A 369 -13.68 16.91 1.42
C LYS A 369 -14.59 18.14 1.58
N THR A 370 -15.30 18.51 0.53
CA THR A 370 -16.21 19.67 0.52
C THR A 370 -17.37 19.51 1.49
N THR A 371 -18.05 18.35 1.47
CA THR A 371 -19.21 18.13 2.36
C THR A 371 -18.80 18.01 3.82
N PHE A 372 -17.56 17.58 4.11
CA PHE A 372 -17.03 17.54 5.47
C PHE A 372 -16.59 18.92 5.97
N GLU A 373 -16.02 19.77 5.11
CA GLU A 373 -15.73 21.18 5.43
C GLU A 373 -17.03 21.95 5.74
N GLU A 374 -18.10 21.73 4.96
CA GLU A 374 -19.42 22.33 5.22
C GLU A 374 -20.06 21.85 6.53
N LEU A 375 -19.85 20.58 6.88
CA LEU A 375 -20.31 19.99 8.14
C LEU A 375 -19.68 20.68 9.35
N GLN A 376 -18.40 21.09 9.28
CA GLN A 376 -17.71 21.75 10.39
C GLN A 376 -18.26 23.14 10.71
N GLU A 377 -18.89 23.79 9.73
CA GLU A 377 -19.49 25.13 9.86
C GLU A 377 -20.95 25.09 10.33
N SER A 378 -21.54 23.90 10.49
CA SER A 378 -22.95 23.71 10.84
C SER A 378 -23.11 22.86 12.11
N PRO A 379 -24.20 23.03 12.88
CA PRO A 379 -24.57 22.05 13.89
C PRO A 379 -24.77 20.68 13.24
N TYR A 380 -24.27 19.63 13.88
CA TYR A 380 -24.44 18.26 13.41
C TYR A 380 -24.73 17.30 14.56
N ALA A 381 -25.42 16.22 14.26
CA ALA A 381 -25.48 15.02 15.07
C ALA A 381 -24.62 13.94 14.41
N PHE A 382 -24.08 13.03 15.22
CA PHE A 382 -23.34 11.89 14.72
C PHE A 382 -23.74 10.59 15.42
N ARG A 383 -23.54 9.47 14.74
CA ARG A 383 -23.68 8.12 15.28
C ARG A 383 -22.51 7.27 14.81
N VAL A 384 -21.96 6.48 15.71
CA VAL A 384 -20.95 5.47 15.41
C VAL A 384 -21.64 4.12 15.26
N ASP A 385 -21.47 3.48 14.12
CA ASP A 385 -21.90 2.12 13.83
C ASP A 385 -20.65 1.23 13.80
N VAL A 386 -20.42 0.53 14.92
CA VAL A 386 -19.22 -0.29 15.13
C VAL A 386 -19.18 -1.46 14.15
N ASP A 387 -20.33 -2.11 13.95
CA ASP A 387 -20.48 -3.27 13.07
C ASP A 387 -20.22 -2.89 11.60
N ALA A 388 -20.74 -1.75 11.15
CA ALA A 388 -20.52 -1.23 9.81
C ALA A 388 -19.18 -0.48 9.63
N ARG A 389 -18.43 -0.27 10.72
CA ARG A 389 -17.26 0.63 10.78
C ARG A 389 -17.55 1.99 10.16
N GLU A 390 -18.70 2.56 10.51
CA GLU A 390 -19.21 3.80 9.92
C GLU A 390 -19.42 4.89 10.98
N VAL A 391 -19.02 6.12 10.65
CA VAL A 391 -19.42 7.33 11.38
C VAL A 391 -20.40 8.10 10.51
N LEU A 392 -21.66 8.11 10.94
CA LEU A 392 -22.76 8.77 10.25
C LEU A 392 -22.98 10.15 10.83
N PHE A 393 -22.86 11.17 10.01
CA PHE A 393 -23.18 12.56 10.33
C PHE A 393 -24.51 12.97 9.71
N LYS A 394 -25.24 13.80 10.44
CA LYS A 394 -26.48 14.42 9.98
C LYS A 394 -26.50 15.88 10.41
N THR A 395 -26.65 16.77 9.44
CA THR A 395 -26.81 18.22 9.65
C THR A 395 -28.27 18.59 9.86
#